data_AF-L7EY26-F1
#
_entry.id   AF-L7EY26-F1
#
_cell.length_a   1.000
_cell.length_b   1.000
_cell.length_c   1.000
_cell.angle_alpha   90.00
_cell.angle_beta   90.00
_cell.angle_gamma   90.00
#
_symmetry.space_group_name_H-M   'P 1'
#
loop_
_entity.id
_entity.type
_entity.pdbx_description
1 polymer ?
#
loop_
_entity_poly.entity_id
_entity_poly.type
_entity_poly.pdbx_seq_one_letter_code
_entity_poly.pdbx_strand_id
1 'polypeptide(L)' 'MAVPVRVTSGSVLAALSFSGPSTRFTPERVTRFATALREAGAELARAGLPFEG' A
#
# COMPACT_ATOMS: atom_id res chain seq x y z
N MET A 1 1.99 -8.91 -2.72
CA MET A 1 2.79 -8.01 -1.87
C MET A 1 1.90 -6.91 -1.34
N ALA A 2 2.16 -6.39 -0.14
CA ALA A 2 1.29 -5.40 0.49
C ALA A 2 2.09 -4.33 1.25
N VAL A 3 1.47 -3.17 1.42
CA VAL A 3 1.95 -2.09 2.29
C VAL A 3 0.82 -1.69 3.24
N PRO A 4 1.14 -1.30 4.48
CA PRO A 4 0.15 -0.79 5.40
C PRO A 4 -0.31 0.62 5.00
N VAL A 5 -1.59 0.89 5.19
CA VAL A 5 -2.16 2.24 5.20
C VAL A 5 -2.40 2.62 6.66
N ARG A 6 -1.82 3.73 7.08
CA ARG A 6 -1.88 4.22 8.46
C ARG A 6 -2.75 5.45 8.56
N VAL A 7 -3.44 5.57 9.68
CA VAL A 7 -4.21 6.75 10.06
C VAL A 7 -3.30 7.77 10.74
N THR A 8 -3.81 8.98 10.99
CA THR A 8 -3.04 10.06 11.65
C THR A 8 -2.46 9.64 13.01
N SER A 9 -3.14 8.78 13.77
CA SER A 9 -2.64 8.26 15.05
C SER A 9 -1.46 7.27 14.91
N GLY A 10 -1.08 6.90 13.68
CA GLY A 10 -0.02 5.93 13.39
C GLY A 10 -0.48 4.48 13.38
N SER A 11 -1.71 4.19 13.80
CA SER A 11 -2.31 2.86 13.72
C SER A 11 -2.49 2.40 12.27
N VAL A 12 -2.32 1.10 12.01
CA VAL A 12 -2.61 0.50 10.71
C VAL A 12 -4.12 0.26 10.62
N LEU A 13 -4.78 0.87 9.64
CA LEU A 13 -6.22 0.71 9.40
C LEU A 13 -6.51 -0.27 8.26
N ALA A 14 -5.63 -0.31 7.25
CA ALA A 14 -5.82 -1.15 6.08
C ALA A 14 -4.49 -1.60 5.49
N ALA A 15 -4.55 -2.48 4.48
CA ALA A 15 -3.41 -2.85 3.66
C ALA A 15 -3.76 -2.67 2.19
N LEU A 16 -2.87 -2.01 1.45
CA LEU A 16 -2.94 -1.89 0.00
C LEU A 16 -2.02 -2.95 -0.61
N SER A 17 -2.52 -3.73 -1.58
CA SER A 17 -1.79 -4.87 -2.11
C SER A 17 -1.88 -5.03 -3.61
N PHE A 18 -0.79 -5.54 -4.19
CA PHE A 18 -0.79 -6.10 -5.54
C PHE A 18 -0.72 -7.62 -5.47
N SER A 19 -1.58 -8.26 -6.26
CA SER A 19 -1.66 -9.70 -6.45
C SER A 19 -1.58 -10.04 -7.95
N GLY A 20 -1.21 -11.28 -8.25
CA GLY A 20 -1.12 -11.78 -9.61
C GLY A 20 -0.16 -12.96 -9.74
N PRO A 21 0.04 -13.48 -10.96
CA PRO A 21 0.97 -14.57 -11.22
C PRO A 21 2.38 -14.21 -10.74
N SER A 22 3.03 -15.14 -10.03
CA SER A 22 4.38 -14.94 -9.48
C SER A 22 5.41 -14.58 -10.55
N THR A 23 5.23 -15.07 -11.77
CA THR A 23 6.06 -14.74 -12.95
C THR A 23 6.09 -13.24 -13.28
N ARG A 24 5.12 -12.44 -12.82
CA ARG A 24 5.10 -10.98 -12.98
C ARG A 24 5.77 -10.21 -11.83
N PHE A 25 6.16 -10.89 -10.77
CA PHE A 25 6.83 -10.33 -9.58
C PHE A 25 8.32 -10.65 -9.60
N THR A 26 9.01 -10.25 -10.67
CA THR A 26 10.48 -10.31 -10.72
C THR A 26 11.09 -9.35 -9.69
N PRO A 27 12.33 -9.55 -9.23
CA PRO A 27 12.96 -8.69 -8.23
C PRO A 27 12.92 -7.19 -8.58
N GLU A 28 13.19 -6.84 -9.84
CA GLU A 28 13.18 -5.46 -10.34
C GLU A 28 11.77 -4.86 -10.27
N ARG A 29 10.77 -5.66 -10.65
CA ARG A 29 9.36 -5.24 -10.62
C ARG A 29 8.84 -5.14 -9.20
N VAL A 30 9.24 -6.03 -8.30
CA VAL A 30 8.88 -5.98 -6.88
C VAL A 30 9.34 -4.65 -6.26
N THR A 31 10.56 -4.20 -6.54
CA THR A 31 11.04 -2.90 -6.07
C THR A 31 10.16 -1.76 -6.58
N ARG A 32 9.85 -1.75 -7.89
CA ARG A 32 8.96 -0.75 -8.50
C ARG A 32 7.55 -0.78 -7.90
N PHE A 33 6.99 -1.97 -7.71
CA PHE A 33 5.67 -2.16 -7.12
C PHE A 33 5.62 -1.72 -5.66
N ALA A 34 6.68 -1.96 -4.89
CA ALA A 34 6.77 -1.53 -3.50
C ALA A 34 6.77 0.00 -3.40
N THR A 35 7.53 0.69 -4.26
CA THR A 35 7.52 2.16 -4.33
C THR A 35 6.13 2.69 -4.67
N ALA A 36 5.52 2.19 -5.74
CA ALA A 36 4.19 2.63 -6.17
C ALA A 36 3.10 2.36 -5.11
N LEU A 37 3.12 1.20 -4.45
CA LEU A 37 2.18 0.89 -3.38
C LEU A 37 2.36 1.82 -2.18
N ARG A 38 3.60 2.14 -1.79
CA ARG A 38 3.88 3.07 -0.68
C ARG A 38 3.38 4.48 -0.99
N GLU A 39 3.61 4.97 -2.20
CA GLU A 39 3.12 6.27 -2.66
C GLU A 39 1.58 6.33 -2.62
N ALA A 40 0.91 5.33 -3.21
CA ALA A 40 -0.54 5.23 -3.20
C ALA A 40 -1.11 5.07 -1.77
N GLY A 41 -0.43 4.31 -0.91
CA GLY A 41 -0.83 4.16 0.49
C GLY A 41 -0.72 5.47 1.29
N ALA A 42 0.31 6.28 1.02
CA ALA A 42 0.47 7.60 1.62
C ALA A 42 -0.53 8.62 1.08
N GLU A 43 -0.92 8.53 -0.19
CA GLU A 43 -2.02 9.31 -0.76
C GLU A 43 -3.36 8.98 -0.10
N LEU A 44 -3.65 7.69 0.06
CA LEU A 44 -4.88 7.23 0.69
C LEU A 44 -4.95 7.67 2.17
N ALA A 45 -3.83 7.59 2.89
CA ALA A 45 -3.72 8.09 4.25
C ALA A 45 -3.98 9.61 4.35
N ARG A 46 -3.52 10.39 3.36
CA ARG A 46 -3.78 11.85 3.31
C ARG A 46 -5.20 12.21 2.92
N ALA A 47 -5.82 11.41 2.05
CA ALA A 47 -7.20 11.63 1.61
C ALA A 47 -8.22 11.36 2.73
N GLY A 48 -7.82 10.59 3.73
CA GLY A 48 -8.70 10.09 4.78
C GLY A 48 -9.52 8.90 4.28
N LEU A 49 -9.75 7.94 5.17
CA LEU A 49 -10.61 6.79 4.88
C LEU A 49 -11.92 6.96 5.64
N PRO A 50 -13.09 6.63 5.06
CA PRO A 50 -14.40 6.80 5.71
C PRO A 50 -14.59 5.88 6.94
N PHE A 51 -13.59 5.06 7.25
CA PHE A 51 -13.55 4.15 8.41
C PHE A 51 -12.63 4.69 9.52
N GLU A 52 -11.99 5.84 9.32
CA GLU A 52 -11.39 6.62 10.39
C GLU A 52 -12.54 7.26 11.18
N GLY A 53 -12.91 6.62 12.29
CA GLY A 53 -13.93 7.10 13.23
C GLY A 53 -13.48 8.34 14.00
#